data_AF-A0A5E3WN30-F1
#
_entry.id   AF-A0A5E3WN30-F1
#
_cell.length_a   1.000
_cell.length_b   1.000
_cell.length_c   1.000
_cell.angle_alpha   90.00
_cell.angle_beta   90.00
_cell.angle_gamma   90.00
#
_symmetry.space_group_name_H-M   'P 1'
#
loop_
_entity.id
_entity.type
_entity.pdbx_description
1 polymer ?
#
loop_
_entity_poly.entity_id
_entity_poly.type
_entity_poly.pdbx_seq_one_letter_code
_entity_poly.pdbx_strand_id
1 'polypeptide(L)'
;MSDEHYEEPGPGKECSGCFKVHTDPFSWKHLPRPTNYDELPDEPKERARKLFNLVDPINSPEWEECIKVRDPGEWRSTEYMCEESEATDTYYRNLHPLAWKCISRALPDDHALACRIADSIDVLTCWTSDEGDPVVDNANVYTRIFSLYAPAWVDLHVIFDMRIGATFVECAYSFGYRAIDSPSTDKKLDSKTMHDHGPEAHQQHGWRPICWYELDPERRDISQCQITRGDILTVHEILFGLNTDLSKRVSLKLTAELLFVALGVPFSIAEKEGEKDGVPMFGGDGMLNISGAGPGKKPGVSAAHMRKILRIPPLEGDDPADLSQRQVGQSEKERNPQYECGSDCDSDCEYCADEEHNRPVTKRRRLA
;
A
#
# COMPACT_ATOMS: atom_id res chain seq x y z
N MET A 1 24.25 -25.49 -10.97
CA MET A 1 24.50 -24.18 -10.34
C MET A 1 24.99 -24.51 -8.95
N SER A 2 26.24 -24.22 -8.64
CA SER A 2 26.77 -24.33 -7.28
C SER A 2 25.93 -23.43 -6.38
N ASP A 3 25.47 -23.93 -5.24
CA ASP A 3 24.92 -23.13 -4.16
C ASP A 3 26.04 -22.18 -3.70
N GLU A 4 26.13 -21.01 -4.33
CA GLU A 4 26.92 -19.92 -3.78
C GLU A 4 26.28 -19.59 -2.43
N HIS A 5 27.00 -19.91 -1.36
CA HIS A 5 26.65 -19.48 -0.03
C HIS A 5 26.77 -17.95 -0.01
N TYR A 6 25.68 -17.28 -0.36
CA TYR A 6 25.51 -15.87 -0.07
C TYR A 6 25.64 -15.73 1.45
N GLU A 7 26.73 -15.12 1.91
CA GLU A 7 26.87 -14.77 3.32
C GLU A 7 25.73 -13.81 3.69
N GLU A 8 25.01 -14.13 4.76
CA GLU A 8 23.93 -13.25 5.23
C GLU A 8 24.50 -11.90 5.70
N PRO A 9 23.84 -10.78 5.36
CA PRO A 9 24.27 -9.46 5.81
C PRO A 9 24.18 -9.35 7.33
N GLY A 10 25.05 -8.55 7.93
CA GLY A 10 25.12 -8.47 9.39
C GLY A 10 26.18 -7.51 9.95
N PRO A 11 26.31 -7.47 11.29
CA PRO A 11 27.32 -6.67 11.98
C PRO A 11 28.73 -6.81 11.40
N GLY A 12 29.35 -5.69 11.04
CA GLY A 12 30.73 -5.65 10.55
C GLY A 12 30.96 -6.28 9.17
N LYS A 13 29.90 -6.69 8.48
CA LYS A 13 29.96 -7.15 7.08
C LYS A 13 29.98 -5.95 6.13
N GLU A 14 30.63 -6.15 4.98
CA GLU A 14 30.61 -5.17 3.89
C GLU A 14 29.24 -5.20 3.22
N CYS A 15 28.67 -4.03 2.93
CA CYS A 15 27.45 -3.91 2.14
C CYS A 15 27.70 -4.45 0.73
N SER A 16 26.83 -5.35 0.25
CA SER A 16 26.91 -5.94 -1.08
C SER A 16 26.85 -4.92 -2.23
N GLY A 17 26.22 -3.76 -2.01
CA GLY A 17 26.08 -2.70 -3.02
C GLY A 17 27.28 -1.77 -3.17
N CYS A 18 27.94 -1.41 -2.06
CA CYS A 18 29.04 -0.41 -2.07
C CYS A 18 30.40 -0.97 -1.61
N PHE A 19 30.45 -2.22 -1.14
CA PHE A 19 31.64 -2.91 -0.64
C PHE A 19 32.33 -2.21 0.55
N LYS A 20 31.56 -1.53 1.40
CA LYS A 20 32.06 -0.89 2.63
C LYS A 20 31.33 -1.39 3.87
N VAL A 21 32.02 -1.36 5.00
CA VAL A 21 31.40 -1.56 6.32
C VAL A 21 30.86 -0.21 6.79
N HIS A 22 29.54 -0.07 6.90
CA HIS A 22 28.90 1.15 7.36
C HIS A 22 28.98 1.27 8.89
N THR A 23 29.30 2.47 9.38
CA THR A 23 29.25 2.78 10.82
C THR A 23 27.82 2.96 11.33
N ASP A 24 26.91 3.42 10.45
CA ASP A 24 25.48 3.52 10.71
C ASP A 24 24.69 2.87 9.56
N PRO A 25 24.62 1.53 9.52
CA PRO A 25 23.87 0.80 8.50
C PRO A 25 22.38 1.13 8.53
N PHE A 26 21.83 1.52 9.68
CA PHE A 26 20.40 1.76 9.87
C PHE A 26 20.04 3.25 9.82
N SER A 27 20.78 4.05 9.05
CA SER A 27 20.56 5.50 8.93
C SER A 27 19.15 5.87 8.45
N TRP A 28 18.45 4.93 7.80
CA TRP A 28 17.06 5.08 7.36
C TRP A 28 16.03 4.93 8.50
N LYS A 29 16.43 4.41 9.67
CA LYS A 29 15.58 4.31 10.86
C LYS A 29 15.60 5.59 11.68
N HIS A 30 14.50 5.85 12.38
CA HIS A 30 14.38 7.01 13.26
C HIS A 30 14.99 6.75 14.64
N LEU A 31 14.93 5.50 15.10
CA LEU A 31 15.47 5.09 16.39
C LEU A 31 16.78 4.31 16.22
N PRO A 32 17.78 4.55 17.11
CA PRO A 32 19.02 3.80 17.08
C PRO A 32 18.78 2.29 17.15
N ARG A 33 19.49 1.53 16.32
CA ARG A 33 19.57 0.08 16.38
C ARG A 33 21.00 -0.33 16.75
N PRO A 34 21.20 -1.16 17.78
CA PRO A 34 22.53 -1.69 18.08
C PRO A 34 23.08 -2.51 16.91
N THR A 35 24.34 -2.24 16.54
CA THR A 35 25.08 -2.99 15.53
C THR A 35 26.14 -3.91 16.14
N ASN A 36 26.43 -3.78 17.44
CA ASN A 36 27.31 -4.67 18.18
C ASN A 36 26.49 -5.65 19.04
N TYR A 37 26.65 -6.95 18.79
CA TYR A 37 25.88 -7.99 19.48
C TYR A 37 26.47 -8.42 20.82
N ASP A 38 27.74 -8.10 21.09
CA ASP A 38 28.41 -8.43 22.35
C ASP A 38 27.77 -7.74 23.56
N GLU A 39 27.05 -6.63 23.34
CA GLU A 39 26.38 -5.85 24.38
C GLU A 39 24.88 -6.16 24.50
N LEU A 40 24.37 -7.16 23.76
CA LEU A 40 22.96 -7.51 23.80
C LEU A 40 22.65 -8.47 24.96
N PRO A 41 21.49 -8.34 25.61
CA PRO A 41 21.05 -9.30 26.61
C PRO A 41 20.99 -10.74 26.08
N ASP A 42 21.20 -11.71 26.97
CA ASP A 42 21.03 -13.14 26.66
C ASP A 42 19.56 -13.55 26.56
N GLU A 43 18.68 -12.94 27.38
CA GLU A 43 17.25 -13.22 27.35
C GLU A 43 16.64 -12.75 26.01
N PRO A 44 16.00 -13.62 25.21
CA PRO A 44 15.49 -13.27 23.89
C PRO A 44 14.52 -12.09 23.88
N LYS A 45 13.65 -11.97 24.89
CA LYS A 45 12.71 -10.85 24.99
C LYS A 45 13.43 -9.50 25.14
N GLU A 46 14.39 -9.42 26.05
CA GLU A 46 15.14 -8.18 26.29
C GLU A 46 16.09 -7.87 25.14
N ARG A 47 16.65 -8.90 24.49
CA ARG A 47 17.39 -8.76 23.24
C ARG A 47 16.53 -8.15 22.14
N ALA A 48 15.34 -8.72 21.89
CA ALA A 48 14.40 -8.21 20.90
C ALA A 48 13.96 -6.78 21.22
N ARG A 49 13.69 -6.48 22.50
CA ARG A 49 13.36 -5.12 22.95
C ARG A 49 14.44 -4.12 22.59
N LYS A 50 15.71 -4.47 22.82
CA LYS A 50 16.87 -3.60 22.55
C LYS A 50 17.16 -3.47 21.05
N LEU A 51 17.00 -4.54 20.27
CA LEU A 51 17.21 -4.53 18.82
C LEU A 51 16.12 -3.74 18.08
N PHE A 52 14.87 -3.89 18.49
CA PHE A 52 13.71 -3.48 17.70
C PHE A 52 12.86 -2.38 18.34
N ASN A 53 13.33 -1.77 19.44
CA ASN A 53 12.66 -0.68 20.15
C ASN A 53 11.20 -0.99 20.58
N LEU A 54 10.95 -2.24 20.99
CA LEU A 54 9.61 -2.75 21.34
C LEU A 54 8.92 -1.98 22.47
N VAL A 55 7.59 -1.99 22.49
CA VAL A 55 6.74 -1.35 23.51
C VAL A 55 6.09 -2.44 24.35
N ASP A 56 6.52 -2.55 25.62
CA ASP A 56 5.99 -3.51 26.59
C ASP A 56 5.80 -4.95 26.07
N PRO A 57 6.83 -5.56 25.45
CA PRO A 57 6.72 -6.86 24.81
C PRO A 57 6.23 -7.96 25.77
N ILE A 58 5.40 -8.85 25.25
CA ILE A 58 4.90 -10.01 26.00
C ILE A 58 6.01 -10.99 26.38
N ASN A 59 5.76 -11.76 27.43
CA ASN A 59 6.56 -12.94 27.71
C ASN A 59 6.14 -14.05 26.76
N SER A 60 6.93 -14.29 25.71
CA SER A 60 6.76 -15.39 24.77
C SER A 60 8.09 -16.12 24.56
N PRO A 61 8.10 -17.47 24.46
CA PRO A 61 9.30 -18.21 24.09
C PRO A 61 9.71 -17.98 22.62
N GLU A 62 8.83 -17.39 21.80
CA GLU A 62 9.04 -17.26 20.36
C GLU A 62 9.86 -16.03 19.95
N TRP A 63 10.29 -15.21 20.90
CA TRP A 63 11.16 -14.07 20.62
C TRP A 63 12.47 -14.46 19.93
N GLU A 64 13.01 -15.64 20.25
CA GLU A 64 14.23 -16.12 19.60
C GLU A 64 14.02 -16.35 18.11
N GLU A 65 12.88 -16.96 17.73
CA GLU A 65 12.55 -17.19 16.32
C GLU A 65 12.20 -15.90 15.60
N CYS A 66 11.48 -14.99 16.28
CA CYS A 66 11.20 -13.66 15.74
C CYS A 66 12.50 -12.89 15.43
N ILE A 67 13.52 -12.96 16.30
CA ILE A 67 14.83 -12.35 16.04
C ILE A 67 15.47 -12.98 14.80
N LYS A 68 15.47 -14.31 14.68
CA LYS A 68 16.05 -15.02 13.51
C LYS A 68 15.41 -14.62 12.19
N VAL A 69 14.13 -14.24 12.21
CA VAL A 69 13.41 -13.80 11.01
C VAL A 69 13.62 -12.31 10.74
N ARG A 70 13.45 -11.47 11.77
CA ARG A 70 13.46 -10.00 11.63
C ARG A 70 14.86 -9.43 11.44
N ASP A 71 15.83 -9.92 12.19
CA ASP A 71 17.18 -9.35 12.23
C ASP A 71 17.88 -9.42 10.87
N PRO A 72 17.90 -10.57 10.16
CA PRO A 72 18.47 -10.65 8.82
C PRO A 72 17.65 -9.89 7.77
N GLY A 73 16.33 -9.83 7.92
CA GLY A 73 15.44 -9.05 7.05
C GLY A 73 15.81 -7.58 7.04
N GLU A 74 15.90 -6.98 8.22
CA GLU A 74 16.27 -5.56 8.34
C GLU A 74 17.71 -5.28 7.86
N TRP A 75 18.63 -6.24 8.04
CA TRP A 75 19.99 -6.14 7.48
C TRP A 75 19.98 -6.16 5.95
N ARG A 76 19.15 -7.00 5.34
CA ARG A 76 18.99 -7.03 3.88
C ARG A 76 18.42 -5.72 3.35
N SER A 77 17.42 -5.16 4.02
CA SER A 77 16.84 -3.86 3.64
C SER A 77 17.84 -2.71 3.69
N THR A 78 18.81 -2.80 4.59
CA THR A 78 19.92 -1.83 4.64
C THR A 78 20.76 -1.85 3.38
N GLU A 79 21.01 -3.01 2.77
CA GLU A 79 21.78 -3.08 1.52
C GLU A 79 21.06 -2.35 0.38
N TYR A 80 19.73 -2.47 0.32
CA TYR A 80 18.89 -1.77 -0.66
C TYR A 80 18.73 -0.27 -0.38
N MET A 81 18.98 0.16 0.86
CA MET A 81 18.91 1.56 1.31
C MET A 81 20.27 2.26 1.37
N CYS A 82 21.34 1.59 0.95
CA CYS A 82 22.68 2.16 0.95
C CYS A 82 22.76 3.33 -0.05
N GLU A 83 22.90 4.56 0.44
CA GLU A 83 22.97 5.78 -0.39
C GLU A 83 24.13 5.79 -1.40
N GLU A 84 25.17 4.99 -1.14
CA GLU A 84 26.34 4.86 -2.00
C GLU A 84 26.18 3.76 -3.07
N SER A 85 25.11 2.97 -3.00
CA SER A 85 24.80 1.93 -3.98
C SER A 85 24.14 2.55 -5.22
N GLU A 86 24.62 2.19 -6.41
CA GLU A 86 23.95 2.55 -7.68
C GLU A 86 22.65 1.76 -7.90
N ALA A 87 22.41 0.70 -7.10
CA ALA A 87 21.29 -0.21 -7.20
C ALA A 87 20.19 0.04 -6.16
N THR A 88 20.10 1.25 -5.58
CA THR A 88 19.01 1.55 -4.63
C THR A 88 17.67 1.51 -5.33
N ASP A 89 16.79 0.63 -4.87
CA ASP A 89 15.43 0.52 -5.36
C ASP A 89 14.60 1.73 -4.87
N THR A 90 13.98 2.44 -5.82
CA THR A 90 13.14 3.62 -5.57
C THR A 90 12.04 3.34 -4.54
N TYR A 91 11.52 2.11 -4.53
CA TYR A 91 10.47 1.70 -3.62
C TYR A 91 10.96 1.72 -2.17
N TYR A 92 12.09 1.07 -1.90
CA TYR A 92 12.70 1.05 -0.57
C TYR A 92 12.93 2.46 -0.03
N ARG A 93 13.51 3.34 -0.86
CA ARG A 93 13.86 4.72 -0.48
C ARG A 93 12.67 5.58 -0.11
N ASN A 94 11.52 5.35 -0.76
CA ASN A 94 10.34 6.19 -0.58
C ASN A 94 9.36 5.65 0.46
N LEU A 95 9.35 4.33 0.74
CA LEU A 95 8.41 3.74 1.69
C LEU A 95 8.59 4.27 3.10
N HIS A 96 9.81 4.30 3.63
CA HIS A 96 10.06 4.71 5.01
C HIS A 96 9.76 6.20 5.26
N PRO A 97 10.18 7.16 4.41
CA PRO A 97 9.77 8.55 4.53
C PRO A 97 8.24 8.75 4.43
N LEU A 98 7.58 8.03 3.52
CA LEU A 98 6.12 8.05 3.39
C LEU A 98 5.45 7.54 4.68
N ALA A 99 5.91 6.40 5.21
CA ALA A 99 5.40 5.84 6.44
C ALA A 99 5.53 6.81 7.61
N TRP A 100 6.73 7.38 7.80
CA TRP A 100 6.98 8.39 8.80
C TRP A 100 6.03 9.58 8.67
N LYS A 101 5.90 10.15 7.46
CA LYS A 101 5.04 11.30 7.19
C LYS A 101 3.57 11.02 7.55
N CYS A 102 3.06 9.84 7.19
CA CYS A 102 1.68 9.47 7.47
C CYS A 102 1.45 9.20 8.96
N ILE A 103 2.33 8.43 9.61
CA ILE A 103 2.18 8.01 11.01
C ILE A 103 2.38 9.20 11.97
N SER A 104 3.41 10.03 11.75
CA SER A 104 3.68 11.21 12.60
C SER A 104 2.53 12.22 12.60
N ARG A 105 1.85 12.37 11.46
CA ARG A 105 0.62 13.18 11.37
C ARG A 105 -0.54 12.56 12.14
N ALA A 106 -0.65 11.23 12.17
CA ALA A 106 -1.71 10.52 12.87
C ALA A 106 -1.48 10.42 14.40
N LEU A 107 -0.23 10.53 14.84
CA LEU A 107 0.19 10.53 16.24
C LEU A 107 1.02 11.78 16.60
N PRO A 108 0.47 13.00 16.45
CA PRO A 108 1.22 14.24 16.61
C PRO A 108 1.75 14.43 18.04
N ASP A 109 1.04 13.91 19.04
CA ASP A 109 1.38 14.04 20.45
C ASP A 109 2.30 12.91 20.95
N ASP A 110 2.68 11.96 20.08
CA ASP A 110 3.39 10.74 20.46
C ASP A 110 4.49 10.37 19.46
N HIS A 111 5.41 11.32 19.25
CA HIS A 111 6.52 11.20 18.32
C HIS A 111 7.33 9.91 18.52
N ALA A 112 7.58 9.51 19.77
CA ALA A 112 8.37 8.32 20.07
C ALA A 112 7.67 7.03 19.59
N LEU A 113 6.34 6.93 19.76
CA LEU A 113 5.57 5.81 19.24
C LEU A 113 5.50 5.85 17.71
N ALA A 114 5.30 7.04 17.13
CA ALA A 114 5.28 7.20 15.67
C ALA A 114 6.57 6.67 15.02
N CYS A 115 7.74 6.99 15.60
CA CYS A 115 9.02 6.47 15.13
C CYS A 115 9.08 4.94 15.19
N ARG A 116 8.64 4.33 16.30
CA ARG A 116 8.65 2.86 16.47
C ARG A 116 7.78 2.17 15.43
N ILE A 117 6.58 2.71 15.14
CA ILE A 117 5.67 2.12 14.14
C ILE A 117 6.27 2.29 12.73
N ALA A 118 6.84 3.45 12.41
CA ALA A 118 7.47 3.65 11.09
C ALA A 118 8.68 2.71 10.88
N ASP A 119 9.51 2.53 11.92
CA ASP A 119 10.69 1.65 11.88
C ASP A 119 10.35 0.15 11.95
N SER A 120 9.08 -0.21 12.14
CA SER A 120 8.63 -1.62 12.16
C SER A 120 8.13 -2.13 10.81
N ILE A 121 8.05 -1.26 9.81
CA ILE A 121 7.72 -1.62 8.43
C ILE A 121 9.01 -2.03 7.73
N ASP A 122 8.97 -3.10 6.96
CA ASP A 122 10.09 -3.60 6.19
C ASP A 122 9.63 -4.13 4.81
N VAL A 123 10.52 -4.12 3.82
CA VAL A 123 10.25 -4.67 2.48
C VAL A 123 10.93 -6.01 2.34
N LEU A 124 10.15 -7.07 2.15
CA LEU A 124 10.64 -8.45 2.07
C LEU A 124 11.22 -8.76 0.69
N THR A 125 10.46 -8.41 -0.34
CA THR A 125 10.84 -8.57 -1.74
C THR A 125 10.19 -7.45 -2.55
N CYS A 126 10.97 -6.85 -3.43
CA CYS A 126 10.53 -5.78 -4.30
C CYS A 126 10.83 -6.16 -5.74
N TRP A 127 9.81 -6.14 -6.59
CA TRP A 127 9.98 -6.09 -8.03
C TRP A 127 9.21 -4.88 -8.54
N THR A 128 9.95 -3.93 -9.10
CA THR A 128 9.40 -2.71 -9.67
C THR A 128 9.94 -2.51 -11.08
N SER A 129 9.14 -1.87 -11.93
CA SER A 129 9.63 -1.20 -13.13
C SER A 129 9.32 0.28 -13.00
N ASP A 130 10.34 1.11 -13.08
CA ASP A 130 10.22 2.55 -13.20
C ASP A 130 10.96 3.02 -14.46
N GLU A 131 10.45 4.07 -15.11
CA GLU A 131 11.14 4.77 -16.21
C GLU A 131 12.11 5.86 -15.67
N GLY A 132 12.62 5.69 -14.44
CA GLY A 132 13.48 6.67 -13.77
C GLY A 132 12.74 7.80 -13.02
N ASP A 133 11.43 7.68 -12.86
CA ASP A 133 10.58 8.58 -12.07
C ASP A 133 10.32 8.04 -10.66
N PRO A 134 9.96 8.88 -9.68
CA PRO A 134 9.65 8.44 -8.31
C PRO A 134 8.35 7.63 -8.20
N VAL A 135 7.57 7.56 -9.29
CA VAL A 135 6.33 6.79 -9.40
C VAL A 135 6.64 5.49 -10.10
N VAL A 136 6.20 4.38 -9.51
CA VAL A 136 6.41 3.05 -10.05
C VAL A 136 5.31 2.72 -11.06
N ASP A 137 5.69 2.24 -12.25
CA ASP A 137 4.73 1.83 -13.29
C ASP A 137 4.16 0.44 -13.03
N ASN A 138 5.03 -0.52 -12.65
CA ASN A 138 4.61 -1.85 -12.26
C ASN A 138 5.26 -2.21 -10.94
N ALA A 139 4.48 -2.78 -10.02
CA ALA A 139 4.97 -3.20 -8.72
C ALA A 139 4.42 -4.59 -8.36
N ASN A 140 5.30 -5.48 -7.90
CA ASN A 140 4.96 -6.69 -7.18
C ASN A 140 5.81 -6.71 -5.91
N VAL A 141 5.25 -6.20 -4.82
CA VAL A 141 6.00 -5.90 -3.60
C VAL A 141 5.36 -6.57 -2.40
N TYR A 142 6.19 -7.24 -1.62
CA TYR A 142 5.83 -7.80 -0.33
C TYR A 142 6.46 -6.96 0.76
N THR A 143 5.64 -6.44 1.66
CA THR A 143 6.10 -5.72 2.85
C THR A 143 5.63 -6.43 4.11
N ARG A 144 6.25 -6.10 5.24
CA ARG A 144 5.94 -6.67 6.54
C ARG A 144 5.87 -5.56 7.57
N ILE A 145 4.83 -5.58 8.39
CA ILE A 145 4.75 -4.76 9.59
C ILE A 145 5.01 -5.68 10.78
N PHE A 146 6.15 -5.52 11.43
CA PHE A 146 6.45 -6.23 12.67
C PHE A 146 5.66 -5.64 13.84
N SER A 147 5.12 -6.51 14.69
CA SER A 147 4.47 -6.12 15.93
C SER A 147 5.47 -5.44 16.87
N LEU A 148 4.99 -4.43 17.58
CA LEU A 148 5.78 -3.75 18.63
C LEU A 148 5.65 -4.43 19.99
N TYR A 149 4.74 -5.40 20.11
CA TYR A 149 4.30 -5.99 21.38
C TYR A 149 4.48 -7.51 21.44
N ALA A 150 4.38 -8.21 20.32
CA ALA A 150 4.44 -9.67 20.25
C ALA A 150 5.46 -10.14 19.19
N PRO A 151 5.95 -11.39 19.26
CA PRO A 151 6.73 -12.00 18.17
C PRO A 151 5.80 -12.37 17.02
N ALA A 152 5.19 -11.37 16.39
CA ALA A 152 4.14 -11.51 15.39
C ALA A 152 4.28 -10.39 14.35
N TRP A 153 3.64 -10.54 13.19
CA TRP A 153 3.68 -9.54 12.13
C TRP A 153 2.52 -9.68 11.16
N VAL A 154 2.38 -8.67 10.30
CA VAL A 154 1.43 -8.68 9.19
C VAL A 154 2.22 -8.53 7.90
N ASP A 155 2.14 -9.54 7.03
CA ASP A 155 2.63 -9.44 5.66
C ASP A 155 1.59 -8.74 4.80
N LEU A 156 2.06 -7.94 3.86
CA LEU A 156 1.27 -7.19 2.91
C LEU A 156 1.81 -7.45 1.52
N HIS A 157 0.93 -7.49 0.54
CA HIS A 157 1.29 -7.71 -0.85
C HIS A 157 0.53 -6.76 -1.74
N VAL A 158 1.25 -6.10 -2.64
CA VAL A 158 0.69 -5.28 -3.71
C VAL A 158 1.12 -5.82 -5.07
N ILE A 159 0.12 -5.95 -5.94
CA ILE A 159 0.29 -6.05 -7.38
C ILE A 159 -0.25 -4.75 -7.97
N PHE A 160 0.54 -4.07 -8.79
CA PHE A 160 0.19 -2.82 -9.46
C PHE A 160 0.72 -2.85 -10.90
N ASP A 161 -0.12 -2.52 -11.88
CA ASP A 161 0.22 -2.31 -13.30
C ASP A 161 -0.40 -0.98 -13.71
N MET A 162 0.43 -0.06 -14.20
CA MET A 162 0.01 1.20 -14.80
C MET A 162 0.44 1.24 -16.25
N ARG A 163 -0.51 1.59 -17.13
CA ARG A 163 -0.29 1.82 -18.55
C ARG A 163 -0.72 3.22 -18.91
N ILE A 164 0.24 4.03 -19.32
CA ILE A 164 -0.02 5.38 -19.82
C ILE A 164 -0.05 5.32 -21.35
N GLY A 165 -1.24 5.58 -21.91
CA GLY A 165 -1.42 5.82 -23.33
C GLY A 165 -1.47 7.31 -23.66
N ALA A 166 -1.45 7.66 -24.95
CA ALA A 166 -1.50 9.06 -25.40
C ALA A 166 -2.75 9.83 -24.93
N THR A 167 -3.84 9.11 -24.60
CA THR A 167 -5.12 9.71 -24.19
C THR A 167 -5.76 9.01 -22.99
N PHE A 168 -5.05 8.09 -22.31
CA PHE A 168 -5.62 7.33 -21.21
C PHE A 168 -4.55 6.97 -20.17
N VAL A 169 -4.98 6.81 -18.92
CA VAL A 169 -4.22 6.14 -17.87
C VAL A 169 -5.06 4.94 -17.45
N GLU A 170 -4.55 3.75 -17.70
CA GLU A 170 -5.14 2.50 -17.20
C GLU A 170 -4.29 2.06 -16.01
N CYS A 171 -4.92 1.80 -14.86
CA CYS A 171 -4.24 1.12 -13.76
C CYS A 171 -5.00 -0.16 -13.40
N ALA A 172 -4.29 -1.15 -12.89
CA ALA A 172 -4.87 -2.31 -12.26
C ALA A 172 -4.08 -2.56 -10.98
N TYR A 173 -4.78 -2.86 -9.89
CA TYR A 173 -4.11 -3.19 -8.65
C TYR A 173 -4.89 -4.20 -7.82
N SER A 174 -4.14 -4.91 -6.99
CA SER A 174 -4.68 -5.82 -5.99
C SER A 174 -3.83 -5.73 -4.74
N PHE A 175 -4.48 -5.58 -3.60
CA PHE A 175 -3.85 -5.50 -2.28
C PHE A 175 -4.33 -6.65 -1.41
N GLY A 176 -3.40 -7.28 -0.71
CA GLY A 176 -3.68 -8.38 0.21
C GLY A 176 -2.86 -8.28 1.49
N TYR A 177 -3.31 -9.00 2.50
CA TYR A 177 -2.57 -9.16 3.76
C TYR A 177 -2.59 -10.60 4.24
N ARG A 178 -1.59 -10.94 5.05
CA ARG A 178 -1.50 -12.21 5.79
C ARG A 178 -1.07 -11.91 7.21
N ALA A 179 -1.95 -12.25 8.15
CA ALA A 179 -1.75 -12.09 9.58
C ALA A 179 -0.98 -13.29 10.14
N ILE A 180 0.16 -13.04 10.79
CA ILE A 180 1.03 -14.07 11.37
C ILE A 180 1.17 -13.80 12.86
N ASP A 181 0.48 -14.61 13.66
CA ASP A 181 0.39 -14.50 15.11
C ASP A 181 1.54 -15.18 15.86
N SER A 182 2.31 -16.02 15.16
CA SER A 182 3.46 -16.74 15.69
C SER A 182 4.51 -16.96 14.59
N PRO A 183 5.82 -16.82 14.87
CA PRO A 183 6.87 -17.11 13.90
C PRO A 183 6.89 -18.60 13.51
N SER A 184 6.49 -19.46 14.43
CA SER A 184 6.47 -20.91 14.29
C SER A 184 5.38 -21.39 13.33
N THR A 185 4.34 -20.59 13.12
CA THR A 185 3.21 -20.92 12.23
C THR A 185 3.43 -20.42 10.81
N ASP A 186 4.49 -19.63 10.56
CA ASP A 186 4.80 -19.10 9.24
C ASP A 186 5.14 -20.23 8.27
N LYS A 187 4.20 -20.53 7.38
CA LYS A 187 4.51 -21.29 6.18
C LYS A 187 5.31 -20.34 5.30
N LYS A 188 6.61 -20.63 5.16
CA LYS A 188 7.52 -19.95 4.22
C LYS A 188 6.74 -19.63 2.94
N LEU A 189 6.78 -18.37 2.52
CA LEU A 189 6.28 -17.94 1.22
C LEU A 189 6.84 -18.92 0.18
N ASP A 190 5.96 -19.71 -0.44
CA ASP A 190 6.39 -20.58 -1.53
C ASP A 190 6.81 -19.63 -2.67
N SER A 191 8.01 -19.83 -3.23
CA SER A 191 8.46 -19.04 -4.37
C SER A 191 7.46 -19.10 -5.54
N LYS A 192 6.60 -20.14 -5.58
CA LYS A 192 5.54 -20.27 -6.59
C LYS A 192 4.38 -19.29 -6.42
N THR A 193 4.10 -18.81 -5.21
CA THR A 193 3.03 -17.81 -4.97
C THR A 193 3.37 -16.43 -5.54
N MET A 194 4.61 -16.19 -5.99
CA MET A 194 5.04 -14.90 -6.54
C MET A 194 4.53 -14.61 -7.97
N HIS A 195 3.87 -15.57 -8.62
CA HIS A 195 3.44 -15.46 -10.03
C HIS A 195 1.93 -15.42 -10.24
N ASP A 196 1.12 -15.49 -9.18
CA ASP A 196 -0.32 -15.33 -9.33
C ASP A 196 -0.65 -13.84 -9.53
N HIS A 197 -1.39 -13.54 -10.61
CA HIS A 197 -1.85 -12.21 -10.94
C HIS A 197 -3.32 -12.03 -10.53
N GLY A 198 -3.71 -10.80 -10.17
CA GLY A 198 -5.11 -10.45 -9.92
C GLY A 198 -5.61 -10.75 -8.50
N PRO A 199 -6.92 -10.59 -8.26
CA PRO A 199 -7.54 -10.76 -6.94
C PRO A 199 -7.50 -12.18 -6.39
N GLU A 200 -7.25 -13.18 -7.22
CA GLU A 200 -7.09 -14.59 -6.82
C GLU A 200 -5.80 -14.83 -6.05
N ALA A 201 -4.76 -14.01 -6.28
CA ALA A 201 -3.47 -14.11 -5.60
C ALA A 201 -3.62 -13.98 -4.07
N HIS A 202 -4.62 -13.22 -3.61
CA HIS A 202 -4.87 -12.98 -2.18
C HIS A 202 -5.94 -13.88 -1.57
N GLN A 203 -6.24 -15.05 -2.17
CA GLN A 203 -7.25 -15.99 -1.66
C GLN A 203 -6.68 -17.34 -1.24
N GLN A 204 -5.36 -17.50 -1.27
CA GLN A 204 -4.67 -18.76 -1.02
C GLN A 204 -3.61 -18.60 0.07
N HIS A 205 -3.20 -19.72 0.67
CA HIS A 205 -2.05 -19.77 1.59
C HIS A 205 -2.11 -18.81 2.80
N GLY A 206 -3.32 -18.47 3.25
CA GLY A 206 -3.53 -17.56 4.38
C GLY A 206 -3.57 -16.07 4.00
N TRP A 207 -3.33 -15.74 2.73
CA TRP A 207 -3.60 -14.41 2.21
C TRP A 207 -5.10 -14.12 2.21
N ARG A 208 -5.42 -12.85 2.44
CA ARG A 208 -6.77 -12.31 2.42
C ARG A 208 -6.77 -11.02 1.62
N PRO A 209 -7.77 -10.78 0.74
CA PRO A 209 -7.82 -9.58 -0.07
C PRO A 209 -8.20 -8.38 0.80
N ILE A 210 -7.55 -7.25 0.56
CA ILE A 210 -7.95 -5.94 1.07
C ILE A 210 -8.90 -5.29 0.07
N CYS A 211 -8.39 -4.99 -1.12
CA CYS A 211 -9.15 -4.45 -2.23
C CYS A 211 -8.43 -4.66 -3.55
N TRP A 212 -9.17 -4.47 -4.64
CA TRP A 212 -8.63 -4.53 -5.99
C TRP A 212 -9.44 -3.67 -6.95
N TYR A 213 -8.81 -3.36 -8.07
CA TYR A 213 -9.34 -2.55 -9.15
C TYR A 213 -8.73 -3.02 -10.47
N GLU A 214 -9.56 -3.15 -11.51
CA GLU A 214 -9.12 -3.44 -12.87
C GLU A 214 -10.08 -2.81 -13.90
N LEU A 215 -9.68 -2.85 -15.17
CA LEU A 215 -10.59 -2.59 -16.28
C LEU A 215 -11.03 -3.92 -16.90
N ASP A 216 -12.32 -4.04 -17.16
CA ASP A 216 -12.84 -5.18 -17.90
C ASP A 216 -12.60 -5.06 -19.42
N PRO A 217 -12.93 -6.09 -20.21
CA PRO A 217 -12.75 -6.05 -21.66
C PRO A 217 -13.53 -4.92 -22.38
N GLU A 218 -14.57 -4.37 -21.75
CA GLU A 218 -15.35 -3.22 -22.24
C GLU A 218 -14.83 -1.88 -21.68
N ARG A 219 -13.67 -1.89 -21.01
CA ARG A 219 -13.05 -0.75 -20.34
C ARG A 219 -13.95 -0.14 -19.26
N ARG A 220 -14.76 -0.96 -18.60
CA ARG A 220 -15.47 -0.56 -17.39
C ARG A 220 -14.55 -0.71 -16.20
N ASP A 221 -14.63 0.26 -15.29
CA ASP A 221 -13.97 0.18 -14.00
C ASP A 221 -14.64 -0.94 -13.18
N ILE A 222 -13.88 -1.94 -12.77
CA ILE A 222 -14.35 -2.99 -11.86
C ILE A 222 -13.51 -2.95 -10.60
N SER A 223 -14.19 -2.95 -9.45
CA SER A 223 -13.48 -2.86 -8.19
C SER A 223 -14.24 -3.46 -7.02
N GLN A 224 -13.50 -3.80 -5.97
CA GLN A 224 -14.06 -4.34 -4.74
C GLN A 224 -13.10 -4.08 -3.56
N CYS A 225 -13.66 -3.75 -2.40
CA CYS A 225 -12.96 -3.64 -1.12
C CYS A 225 -13.50 -4.71 -0.17
N GLN A 226 -12.75 -5.80 0.02
CA GLN A 226 -13.19 -6.98 0.76
C GLN A 226 -12.80 -6.95 2.24
N ILE A 227 -11.92 -6.03 2.64
CA ILE A 227 -11.51 -5.90 4.04
C ILE A 227 -12.70 -5.56 4.93
N THR A 228 -12.81 -6.26 6.05
CA THR A 228 -13.87 -6.05 7.03
C THR A 228 -13.35 -5.39 8.30
N ARG A 229 -14.28 -4.98 9.17
CA ARG A 229 -13.92 -4.44 10.49
C ARG A 229 -13.19 -5.48 11.34
N GLY A 230 -13.60 -6.75 11.23
CA GLY A 230 -12.98 -7.87 11.94
C GLY A 230 -11.52 -8.03 11.53
N ASP A 231 -11.22 -7.82 10.25
CA ASP A 231 -9.88 -7.93 9.71
C ASP A 231 -8.95 -6.84 10.25
N ILE A 232 -9.43 -5.59 10.28
CA ILE A 232 -8.69 -4.47 10.87
C ILE A 232 -8.46 -4.71 12.38
N LEU A 233 -9.42 -5.30 13.09
CA LEU A 233 -9.25 -5.71 14.49
C LEU A 233 -8.19 -6.79 14.65
N THR A 234 -8.18 -7.81 13.81
CA THR A 234 -7.15 -8.87 13.84
C THR A 234 -5.76 -8.28 13.61
N VAL A 235 -5.60 -7.42 12.61
CA VAL A 235 -4.34 -6.70 12.34
C VAL A 235 -3.95 -5.85 13.55
N HIS A 236 -4.89 -5.11 14.12
CA HIS A 236 -4.65 -4.26 15.29
C HIS A 236 -4.17 -5.07 16.50
N GLU A 237 -4.83 -6.20 16.78
CA GLU A 237 -4.47 -7.12 17.85
C GLU A 237 -3.06 -7.70 17.65
N ILE A 238 -2.72 -8.12 16.43
CA ILE A 238 -1.39 -8.66 16.12
C ILE A 238 -0.30 -7.60 16.34
N LEU A 239 -0.50 -6.39 15.83
CA LEU A 239 0.52 -5.35 15.84
C LEU A 239 0.66 -4.65 17.20
N PHE A 240 -0.43 -4.49 17.94
CA PHE A 240 -0.50 -3.64 19.12
C PHE A 240 -1.04 -4.34 20.39
N GLY A 241 -1.55 -5.57 20.26
CA GLY A 241 -2.26 -6.30 21.32
C GLY A 241 -3.70 -5.83 21.51
N LEU A 242 -4.47 -6.54 22.34
CA LEU A 242 -5.79 -6.10 22.81
C LEU A 242 -5.71 -5.59 24.24
N ASN A 243 -6.37 -4.46 24.50
CA ASN A 243 -6.47 -3.84 25.83
C ASN A 243 -5.12 -3.49 26.48
N THR A 244 -4.06 -3.36 25.68
CA THR A 244 -2.74 -2.92 26.12
C THR A 244 -2.70 -1.40 26.18
N ASP A 245 -1.68 -0.81 26.81
CA ASP A 245 -1.50 0.64 26.76
C ASP A 245 -1.09 1.11 25.36
N LEU A 246 -0.42 0.25 24.59
CA LEU A 246 -0.10 0.48 23.19
C LEU A 246 -1.36 0.53 22.31
N SER A 247 -2.28 -0.44 22.44
CA SER A 247 -3.52 -0.50 21.66
C SER A 247 -4.49 0.63 21.99
N LYS A 248 -4.35 1.28 23.15
CA LYS A 248 -5.13 2.48 23.50
C LYS A 248 -4.59 3.75 22.83
N ARG A 249 -3.29 3.79 22.53
CA ARG A 249 -2.61 4.93 21.89
C ARG A 249 -2.72 4.88 20.38
N VAL A 250 -2.81 3.69 19.80
CA VAL A 250 -3.02 3.50 18.36
C VAL A 250 -4.49 3.26 18.08
N SER A 251 -5.11 4.05 17.19
CA SER A 251 -6.50 3.84 16.82
C SER A 251 -6.66 2.78 15.72
N LEU A 252 -7.87 2.21 15.60
CA LEU A 252 -8.20 1.33 14.48
C LEU A 252 -8.17 2.06 13.13
N LYS A 253 -8.48 3.36 13.12
CA LYS A 253 -8.31 4.22 11.95
C LYS A 253 -6.85 4.23 11.51
N LEU A 254 -5.92 4.49 12.42
CA LEU A 254 -4.49 4.49 12.11
C LEU A 254 -4.04 3.10 11.65
N THR A 255 -4.55 2.02 12.25
CA THR A 255 -4.24 0.65 11.79
C THR A 255 -4.70 0.43 10.35
N ALA A 256 -5.89 0.92 9.99
CA ALA A 256 -6.40 0.83 8.64
C ALA A 256 -5.57 1.66 7.65
N GLU A 257 -5.18 2.88 8.01
CA GLU A 257 -4.28 3.71 7.21
C GLU A 257 -2.91 3.05 7.03
N LEU A 258 -2.38 2.43 8.09
CA LEU A 258 -1.08 1.76 8.09
C LEU A 258 -1.02 0.61 7.07
N LEU A 259 -2.11 -0.13 6.87
CA LEU A 259 -2.17 -1.20 5.86
C LEU A 259 -1.90 -0.69 4.44
N PHE A 260 -2.38 0.51 4.09
CA PHE A 260 -2.15 1.12 2.78
C PHE A 260 -0.78 1.80 2.70
N VAL A 261 -0.39 2.48 3.79
CA VAL A 261 0.90 3.18 3.87
C VAL A 261 2.06 2.20 3.73
N ALA A 262 1.98 1.03 4.37
CA ALA A 262 2.98 -0.02 4.24
C ALA A 262 3.00 -0.68 2.84
N LEU A 263 2.00 -0.43 1.99
CA LEU A 263 1.98 -0.79 0.57
C LEU A 263 2.46 0.34 -0.35
N GLY A 264 2.98 1.45 0.20
CA GLY A 264 3.43 2.60 -0.59
C GLY A 264 2.29 3.55 -1.02
N VAL A 265 1.10 3.40 -0.44
CA VAL A 265 -0.09 4.20 -0.76
C VAL A 265 -0.40 5.16 0.38
N PRO A 266 -0.19 6.49 0.22
CA PRO A 266 -0.66 7.47 1.20
C PRO A 266 -2.18 7.41 1.27
N PHE A 267 -2.70 7.02 2.43
CA PHE A 267 -4.14 6.96 2.67
C PHE A 267 -4.49 7.69 3.96
N SER A 268 -5.58 8.44 3.95
CA SER A 268 -6.09 9.17 5.12
C SER A 268 -7.59 8.95 5.24
N ILE A 269 -8.09 8.80 6.46
CA ILE A 269 -9.51 8.67 6.76
C ILE A 269 -9.92 9.88 7.57
N ALA A 270 -10.56 10.86 6.94
CA ALA A 270 -11.10 12.02 7.64
C ALA A 270 -12.19 11.59 8.63
N GLU A 271 -12.16 12.17 9.83
CA GLU A 271 -13.23 12.06 10.84
C GLU A 271 -14.11 13.31 10.87
N LYS A 272 -13.66 14.40 10.24
CA LYS A 272 -14.34 15.69 10.16
C LYS A 272 -14.19 16.32 8.78
N GLU A 273 -15.13 17.19 8.45
CA GLU A 273 -15.08 17.99 7.23
C GLU A 273 -13.79 18.84 7.15
N GLY A 274 -13.22 18.90 5.94
CA GLY A 274 -12.01 19.66 5.65
C GLY A 274 -10.69 18.98 6.04
N GLU A 275 -10.73 17.78 6.65
CA GLU A 275 -9.53 16.95 6.83
C GLU A 275 -9.09 16.31 5.51
N LYS A 276 -7.82 15.89 5.42
CA LYS A 276 -7.33 15.12 4.28
C LYS A 276 -8.04 13.77 4.24
N ASP A 277 -8.57 13.41 3.07
CA ASP A 277 -9.39 12.22 2.92
C ASP A 277 -9.05 11.42 1.66
N GLY A 278 -9.02 10.10 1.81
CA GLY A 278 -8.70 9.16 0.74
C GLY A 278 -7.24 9.17 0.33
N VAL A 279 -7.02 8.83 -0.94
CA VAL A 279 -5.72 8.86 -1.61
C VAL A 279 -5.54 10.25 -2.22
N PRO A 280 -4.40 10.94 -2.01
CA PRO A 280 -4.14 12.22 -2.66
C PRO A 280 -4.13 12.05 -4.19
N MET A 281 -4.64 13.07 -4.90
CA MET A 281 -4.69 13.11 -6.36
C MET A 281 -3.28 13.09 -6.98
N PHE A 282 -3.17 12.66 -8.24
CA PHE A 282 -1.95 12.64 -9.08
C PHE A 282 -0.90 13.69 -8.70
N GLY A 283 0.34 13.24 -8.50
CA GLY A 283 1.46 14.10 -8.07
C GLY A 283 1.57 14.30 -6.56
N GLY A 284 0.75 13.60 -5.76
CA GLY A 284 0.93 13.47 -4.32
C GLY A 284 2.16 12.64 -3.95
N ASP A 285 2.54 12.64 -2.67
CA ASP A 285 3.72 11.94 -2.12
C ASP A 285 3.65 10.39 -2.15
N GLY A 286 2.80 9.81 -3.01
CA GLY A 286 2.59 8.37 -3.09
C GLY A 286 3.47 7.69 -4.11
N MET A 287 3.86 6.45 -3.83
CA MET A 287 4.71 5.65 -4.71
C MET A 287 3.89 4.93 -5.77
N LEU A 288 2.67 4.52 -5.40
CA LEU A 288 1.71 3.88 -6.29
C LEU A 288 0.56 4.84 -6.58
N ASN A 289 0.36 5.11 -7.86
CA ASN A 289 -0.68 6.03 -8.28
C ASN A 289 -2.02 5.31 -8.52
N ILE A 290 -2.73 5.02 -7.43
CA ILE A 290 -4.07 4.44 -7.50
C ILE A 290 -5.20 5.46 -7.59
N SER A 291 -4.86 6.76 -7.62
CA SER A 291 -5.84 7.85 -7.66
C SER A 291 -6.51 8.01 -9.02
N GLY A 292 -5.89 7.45 -10.07
CA GLY A 292 -6.36 7.46 -11.46
C GLY A 292 -7.25 6.30 -11.85
N ALA A 293 -8.22 5.91 -11.01
CA ALA A 293 -9.31 5.06 -11.49
C ALA A 293 -9.93 5.72 -12.74
N GLY A 294 -10.25 4.90 -13.75
CA GLY A 294 -10.73 5.35 -15.04
C GLY A 294 -11.99 6.21 -14.94
N PRO A 295 -12.50 6.72 -16.08
CA PRO A 295 -13.49 7.80 -16.09
C PRO A 295 -14.85 7.51 -15.41
N GLY A 296 -15.09 6.33 -14.83
CA GLY A 296 -16.33 5.91 -14.17
C GLY A 296 -16.22 5.80 -12.67
N LYS A 297 -15.13 6.30 -12.10
CA LYS A 297 -15.07 6.82 -10.72
C LYS A 297 -15.34 5.78 -9.62
N LYS A 298 -15.08 4.49 -9.85
CA LYS A 298 -15.25 3.44 -8.83
C LYS A 298 -13.89 2.93 -8.34
N PRO A 299 -13.22 3.65 -7.42
CA PRO A 299 -11.93 3.21 -6.89
C PRO A 299 -12.10 1.91 -6.08
N GLY A 300 -11.09 1.04 -6.10
CA GLY A 300 -11.05 -0.17 -5.26
C GLY A 300 -10.97 0.13 -3.77
N VAL A 301 -10.55 1.33 -3.38
CA VAL A 301 -10.61 1.82 -1.99
C VAL A 301 -11.14 3.25 -1.93
N SER A 302 -11.99 3.53 -0.94
CA SER A 302 -12.43 4.90 -0.63
C SER A 302 -12.45 5.11 0.88
N ALA A 303 -12.17 6.34 1.31
CA ALA A 303 -12.23 6.68 2.73
C ALA A 303 -13.66 6.62 3.29
N ALA A 304 -14.68 6.94 2.50
CA ALA A 304 -16.09 6.77 2.85
C ALA A 304 -16.40 5.31 3.22
N HIS A 305 -15.93 4.36 2.42
CA HIS A 305 -16.12 2.94 2.72
C HIS A 305 -15.34 2.51 3.97
N MET A 306 -14.11 3.00 4.14
CA MET A 306 -13.33 2.73 5.35
C MET A 306 -13.97 3.31 6.61
N ARG A 307 -14.58 4.51 6.55
CA ARG A 307 -15.38 5.07 7.65
C ARG A 307 -16.52 4.13 8.03
N LYS A 308 -17.28 3.64 7.04
CA LYS A 308 -18.36 2.65 7.27
C LYS A 308 -17.84 1.40 7.96
N ILE A 309 -16.73 0.82 7.49
CA ILE A 309 -16.08 -0.35 8.11
C ILE A 309 -15.71 -0.05 9.57
N LEU A 310 -15.09 1.11 9.83
CA LEU A 310 -14.60 1.50 11.15
C LEU A 310 -15.70 2.00 12.09
N ARG A 311 -16.93 2.17 11.61
CA ARG A 311 -18.06 2.80 12.30
C ARG A 311 -17.81 4.27 12.67
N ILE A 312 -17.07 4.98 11.82
CA ILE A 312 -16.93 6.42 11.88
C ILE A 312 -18.16 7.03 11.17
N PRO A 313 -18.78 8.10 11.72
CA PRO A 313 -19.90 8.77 11.04
C PRO A 313 -19.53 9.20 9.61
N PRO A 314 -20.46 9.09 8.64
CA PRO A 314 -20.20 9.54 7.29
C PRO A 314 -20.03 11.06 7.23
N LEU A 315 -19.24 11.52 6.25
CA LEU A 315 -19.05 12.93 5.91
C LEU A 315 -19.99 13.34 4.78
N GLU A 316 -20.12 14.65 4.57
CA GLU A 316 -20.91 15.22 3.48
C GLU A 316 -20.34 14.78 2.11
N GLY A 317 -21.20 14.17 1.29
CA GLY A 317 -20.80 13.67 -0.03
C GLY A 317 -20.19 12.25 -0.03
N ASP A 318 -20.16 11.56 1.11
CA ASP A 318 -19.78 10.15 1.16
C ASP A 318 -20.67 9.31 0.24
N ASP A 319 -20.05 8.56 -0.68
CA ASP A 319 -20.76 7.60 -1.53
C ASP A 319 -21.36 6.50 -0.65
N PRO A 320 -22.71 6.32 -0.64
CA PRO A 320 -23.34 5.26 0.13
C PRO A 320 -23.04 3.86 -0.42
N ALA A 321 -22.39 3.75 -1.59
CA ALA A 321 -22.06 2.48 -2.22
C ALA A 321 -21.26 1.56 -1.27
N ASP A 322 -21.68 0.29 -1.27
CA ASP A 322 -21.02 -0.74 -0.48
C ASP A 322 -19.91 -1.40 -1.31
N LEU A 323 -18.67 -0.92 -1.16
CA LEU A 323 -17.52 -1.50 -1.86
C LEU A 323 -17.22 -2.95 -1.43
N SER A 324 -17.86 -3.50 -0.40
CA SER A 324 -17.78 -4.93 -0.09
C SER A 324 -18.34 -5.81 -1.20
N GLN A 325 -19.20 -5.25 -2.05
CA GLN A 325 -19.70 -5.90 -3.25
C GLN A 325 -18.94 -5.41 -4.47
N ARG A 326 -18.79 -6.30 -5.46
CA ARG A 326 -18.19 -5.95 -6.76
C ARG A 326 -18.94 -4.76 -7.37
N GLN A 327 -18.22 -3.67 -7.59
CA GLN A 327 -18.69 -2.49 -8.29
C GLN A 327 -18.32 -2.59 -9.76
N VAL A 328 -19.21 -2.10 -10.63
CA VAL A 328 -18.98 -2.00 -12.07
C VAL A 328 -19.35 -0.59 -12.50
N GLY A 329 -18.40 0.12 -13.08
CA GLY A 329 -18.60 1.44 -13.66
C GLY A 329 -19.29 1.37 -15.02
N GLN A 330 -19.59 2.54 -15.57
CA GLN A 330 -20.14 2.65 -16.92
C GLN A 330 -19.07 2.34 -17.98
N SER A 331 -19.45 1.84 -19.14
CA SER A 331 -18.54 1.70 -20.30
C SER A 331 -18.23 3.06 -20.94
N GLU A 332 -17.20 3.10 -21.78
CA GLU A 332 -16.89 4.30 -22.56
C GLU A 332 -18.09 4.74 -23.42
N LYS A 333 -18.79 3.78 -24.04
CA LYS A 333 -20.00 4.02 -24.82
C LYS A 333 -21.11 4.68 -24.00
N GLU A 334 -21.36 4.16 -22.80
CA GLU A 334 -22.40 4.69 -21.90
C GLU A 334 -22.06 6.10 -21.40
N ARG A 335 -20.78 6.44 -21.25
CA ARG A 335 -20.33 7.78 -20.83
C ARG A 335 -20.38 8.79 -21.96
N ASN A 336 -20.14 8.33 -23.18
CA ASN A 336 -19.95 9.14 -24.38
C ASN A 336 -20.93 8.73 -25.49
N PRO A 337 -22.27 8.77 -25.26
CA PRO A 337 -23.25 8.35 -26.26
C PRO A 337 -23.16 9.19 -27.55
N GLN A 338 -22.60 10.39 -27.47
CA GLN A 338 -22.42 11.32 -28.59
C GLN A 338 -21.28 10.91 -29.54
N TYR A 339 -20.35 10.06 -29.10
CA TYR A 339 -19.25 9.55 -29.92
C TYR A 339 -19.61 8.25 -30.66
N GLU A 340 -20.85 7.77 -30.53
CA GLU A 340 -21.36 6.62 -31.28
C GLU A 340 -21.66 6.93 -32.75
N CYS A 341 -21.80 8.21 -33.14
CA CYS A 341 -21.78 8.60 -34.56
C CYS A 341 -20.32 8.81 -34.99
N GLY A 342 -19.58 7.70 -35.13
CA GLY A 342 -18.34 7.72 -35.90
C GLY A 342 -18.63 8.32 -37.28
N SER A 343 -17.66 9.02 -37.87
CA SER A 343 -17.77 9.77 -39.14
C SER A 343 -18.26 8.98 -40.38
N ASP A 344 -18.59 7.70 -40.21
CA ASP A 344 -19.11 6.78 -41.21
C ASP A 344 -20.52 6.28 -40.85
N CYS A 345 -21.25 6.98 -39.97
CA CYS A 345 -22.68 6.75 -39.78
C CYS A 345 -23.43 7.20 -41.06
N ASP A 346 -23.76 6.23 -41.92
CA ASP A 346 -24.74 6.39 -43.01
C ASP A 346 -25.99 7.11 -42.47
N SER A 347 -26.64 7.90 -43.32
CA SER A 347 -27.64 8.95 -43.03
C SER A 347 -28.89 8.58 -42.21
N ASP A 348 -28.95 7.36 -41.66
CA ASP A 348 -30.09 6.81 -40.94
C ASP A 348 -29.85 6.72 -39.42
N CYS A 349 -28.85 7.44 -38.88
CA CYS A 349 -28.71 7.63 -37.43
C CYS A 349 -29.85 8.52 -36.91
N GLU A 350 -30.78 7.93 -36.16
CA GLU A 350 -31.98 8.58 -35.61
C GLU A 350 -31.65 9.83 -34.75
N TYR A 351 -30.43 9.91 -34.19
CA TYR A 351 -29.94 11.07 -33.43
C TYR A 351 -29.41 12.23 -34.28
N CYS A 352 -29.04 12.01 -35.55
CA CYS A 352 -28.61 13.07 -36.45
C CYS A 352 -29.78 13.78 -37.17
N ALA A 353 -30.98 13.20 -37.12
CA ALA A 353 -32.15 13.73 -37.81
C ALA A 353 -32.75 14.99 -37.13
N ASP A 354 -32.47 15.21 -35.84
CA ASP A 354 -33.17 16.23 -35.05
C ASP A 354 -32.48 17.62 -35.03
N GLU A 355 -31.21 17.74 -35.42
CA GLU A 355 -30.51 19.04 -35.39
C GLU A 355 -30.74 19.93 -36.63
N GLU A 356 -31.28 19.39 -37.74
CA GLU A 356 -31.44 20.18 -38.97
C GLU A 356 -32.68 21.09 -38.99
N HIS A 357 -33.61 20.98 -38.03
CA HIS A 357 -34.89 21.71 -38.08
C HIS A 357 -34.94 23.05 -37.31
N ASN A 358 -33.85 23.50 -36.68
CA ASN A 358 -33.88 24.71 -35.85
C ASN A 358 -32.80 25.78 -36.18
N ARG A 359 -32.43 25.95 -37.45
CA ARG A 359 -31.68 27.15 -37.87
C ARG A 359 -32.62 28.26 -38.35
N PRO A 360 -32.76 29.40 -37.63
CA PRO A 360 -33.56 30.52 -38.09
C PRO A 360 -32.91 31.18 -39.31
N VAL A 361 -33.64 31.20 -40.43
CA VAL A 361 -33.25 31.90 -41.66
C VAL A 361 -33.23 33.40 -41.41
N THR A 362 -32.06 33.96 -41.10
CA THR A 362 -31.87 35.42 -41.06
C THR A 362 -31.89 35.99 -42.49
N LYS A 363 -33.02 36.59 -42.88
CA LYS A 363 -33.13 37.43 -44.09
C LYS A 363 -32.27 38.68 -43.92
N ARG A 364 -31.12 38.74 -44.61
CA ARG A 364 -30.36 40.00 -44.78
C ARG A 364 -31.09 40.94 -45.75
N ARG A 365 -31.64 42.02 -45.21
CA ARG A 365 -32.05 43.23 -45.96
C ARG A 365 -30.78 43.91 -46.49
N ARG A 366 -30.65 44.07 -47.82
CA ARG A 366 -29.71 45.02 -48.42
C ARG A 366 -30.31 46.43 -48.33
N LEU A 367 -29.52 47.39 -47.85
CA LEU A 367 -29.76 48.82 -47.98
C LEU A 367 -28.75 49.38 -48.98
N ALA A 368 -29.26 50.27 -49.83
CA ALA A 368 -28.64 51.04 -50.93
C ALA A 368 -28.22 50.22 -52.17
#